data_AF-A0A8J2LRL7-F1
#
_entry.id   AF-A0A8J2LRL7-F1
#
_cell.length_a   1.000
_cell.length_b   1.000
_cell.length_c   1.000
_cell.angle_alpha   90.00
_cell.angle_beta   90.00
_cell.angle_gamma   90.00
#
_symmetry.space_group_name_H-M   'P 1'
#
loop_
_entity.id
_entity.type
_entity.pdbx_description
1 polymer ?
#
loop_
_entity_poly.entity_id
_entity_poly.type
_entity_poly.pdbx_seq_one_letter_code
_entity_poly.pdbx_strand_id
1 'polypeptide(L)'
;MCSLRTCGRHFSDPNIQKLRKYWPFDIDEGEDGKILFKVRNQFLLPEQVLAHLLTYLKGTADEYLGDPIINAVVAVPAYFGPGQRALTKDACNKAGLNVLQFVSEPVAAAVAYGLHLQREDHKRNCLIFDLGGGT
;
A
#
# COMPACT_ATOMS: atom_id res chain seq x y z
N MET A 1 5.64 3.03 4.33
CA MET A 1 6.41 1.79 4.06
C MET A 1 6.25 0.74 5.16
N CYS A 2 6.41 1.06 6.46
CA CYS A 2 6.15 0.10 7.55
C CYS A 2 4.68 -0.34 7.67
N SER A 3 3.71 0.53 7.35
CA SER A 3 2.28 0.19 7.38
C SER A 3 1.90 -0.98 6.46
N LEU A 4 2.44 -1.04 5.24
CA LEU A 4 2.21 -2.15 4.30
C LEU A 4 2.84 -3.46 4.77
N ARG A 5 3.96 -3.40 5.51
CA ARG A 5 4.61 -4.57 6.11
C ARG A 5 3.83 -5.12 7.31
N THR A 6 3.12 -4.27 8.04
CA THR A 6 2.32 -4.65 9.22
C THR A 6 0.85 -4.92 8.90
N CYS A 7 0.35 -4.45 7.76
CA CYS A 7 -1.05 -4.57 7.39
C CYS A 7 -1.46 -6.04 7.24
N GLY A 8 -2.49 -6.45 7.99
CA GLY A 8 -2.98 -7.83 8.03
C GLY A 8 -2.06 -8.82 8.74
N ARG A 9 -1.03 -8.35 9.47
CA ARG A 9 -0.17 -9.20 10.31
C ARG A 9 -0.56 -9.09 11.77
N HIS A 10 -0.26 -10.16 12.51
CA HIS A 10 -0.46 -10.22 13.95
C HIS A 10 0.78 -9.69 14.68
N PHE A 11 0.57 -9.07 15.85
CA PHE A 11 1.65 -8.53 16.68
C PHE A 11 2.68 -9.60 17.03
N SER A 12 2.24 -10.83 17.32
CA SER A 12 3.11 -11.97 17.63
C SER A 12 3.90 -12.55 16.44
N ASP A 13 3.75 -12.05 15.20
CA ASP A 13 4.52 -12.54 14.05
C ASP A 13 6.04 -12.37 14.31
N PRO A 14 6.85 -13.45 14.24
CA PRO A 14 8.29 -13.38 14.48
C PRO A 14 9.02 -12.35 13.61
N ASN A 15 8.54 -12.09 12.40
CA ASN A 15 9.11 -11.07 11.51
C ASN A 15 8.84 -9.66 12.04
N ILE A 16 7.63 -9.41 12.57
CA ILE A 16 7.27 -8.13 13.19
C ILE A 16 8.10 -7.90 14.45
N GLN A 17 8.24 -8.92 15.30
CA GLN A 17 9.05 -8.83 16.51
C GLN A 17 10.53 -8.57 16.24
N LYS A 18 11.07 -9.14 15.14
CA LYS A 18 12.44 -8.83 14.68
C LYS A 18 12.55 -7.40 14.14
N LEU A 19 11.64 -7.00 13.26
CA LEU A 19 11.69 -5.70 12.58
C LEU A 19 11.47 -4.52 13.54
N ARG A 20 10.59 -4.68 14.54
CA ARG A 20 10.30 -3.69 15.57
C ARG A 20 11.56 -3.13 16.24
N LYS A 21 12.59 -3.98 16.44
CA LYS A 21 13.85 -3.59 17.09
C LYS A 21 14.63 -2.52 16.31
N TYR A 22 14.35 -2.37 15.02
CA TYR A 22 15.03 -1.44 14.12
C TYR A 22 14.17 -0.22 13.78
N TRP A 23 12.93 -0.14 14.28
CA TRP A 23 12.05 0.98 13.98
C TRP A 23 12.24 2.13 14.96
N PRO A 24 12.20 3.39 14.50
CA PRO A 24 12.31 4.57 15.37
C PRO A 24 10.98 4.93 16.06
N PHE A 25 9.96 4.08 15.95
CA PHE A 25 8.62 4.29 16.50
C PHE A 25 8.14 3.04 17.22
N ASP A 26 7.23 3.23 18.17
CA ASP A 26 6.65 2.15 18.94
C ASP A 26 5.42 1.55 18.27
N ILE A 27 5.30 0.23 18.41
CA ILE A 27 4.07 -0.51 18.13
C ILE A 27 3.62 -1.24 19.40
N ASP A 28 2.31 -1.43 19.53
CA ASP A 28 1.68 -2.12 20.63
C ASP A 28 0.71 -3.20 20.13
N GLU A 29 0.31 -4.08 21.02
CA GLU A 29 -0.69 -5.11 20.75
C GLU A 29 -2.10 -4.55 21.00
N GLY A 30 -2.95 -4.60 19.99
CA GLY A 30 -4.36 -4.26 20.07
C GLY A 30 -5.25 -5.49 20.25
N GLU A 31 -6.56 -5.28 20.15
CA GLU A 31 -7.55 -6.36 20.16
C GLU A 31 -7.29 -7.39 19.06
N ASP A 32 -7.53 -8.66 19.37
CA ASP A 32 -7.25 -9.82 18.50
C ASP A 32 -5.81 -9.86 17.97
N GLY A 33 -4.88 -9.30 18.76
CA GLY A 33 -3.46 -9.18 18.46
C GLY A 33 -3.14 -8.43 17.17
N LYS A 34 -4.01 -7.49 16.79
CA LYS A 34 -3.71 -6.49 15.77
C LYS A 34 -2.54 -5.61 16.22
N ILE A 35 -1.79 -5.11 15.25
CA ILE A 35 -0.69 -4.18 15.51
C ILE A 35 -1.28 -2.77 15.63
N LEU A 36 -0.87 -2.02 16.66
CA LEU A 36 -1.20 -0.61 16.81
C LEU A 36 0.07 0.23 16.72
N PHE A 37 0.06 1.27 15.90
CA PHE A 37 1.11 2.28 15.87
C PHE A 37 0.83 3.34 16.92
N LYS A 38 1.82 3.63 17.77
CA LYS A 38 1.73 4.74 18.72
C LYS A 38 2.20 6.02 18.02
N VAL A 39 1.25 6.89 17.68
CA VAL A 39 1.51 8.17 17.05
C VAL A 39 1.12 9.28 18.02
N ARG A 40 2.13 9.95 18.60
CA ARG A 40 1.93 10.92 19.70
C ARG A 40 1.16 10.27 20.86
N ASN A 41 -0.05 10.76 21.15
CA ASN A 41 -0.94 10.26 22.21
C ASN A 41 -2.10 9.43 21.65
N GLN A 42 -1.99 8.91 20.44
CA GLN A 42 -3.03 8.12 19.79
C GLN A 42 -2.47 6.78 19.29
N PHE A 43 -3.35 5.78 19.28
CA PHE A 43 -3.07 4.48 18.68
C PHE A 43 -3.81 4.37 17.36
N LEU A 44 -3.08 4.03 16.31
CA LEU A 44 -3.61 3.89 14.96
C LEU A 44 -3.34 2.50 14.41
N LEU A 45 -4.33 1.92 13.76
CA LEU A 45 -4.16 0.70 12.98
C LEU A 45 -3.29 0.97 11.72
N PRO A 46 -2.58 -0.04 11.19
CA PRO A 46 -1.77 0.09 9.99
C PRO A 46 -2.53 0.70 8.80
N GLU A 47 -3.80 0.30 8.62
CA GLU A 47 -4.70 0.80 7.57
C GLU A 47 -5.11 2.27 7.80
N GLN A 48 -5.16 2.76 9.04
CA GLN A 48 -5.43 4.18 9.31
C GLN A 48 -4.21 5.04 8.97
N VAL A 49 -3.00 4.56 9.29
CA VAL A 49 -1.76 5.23 8.84
C VAL A 49 -1.69 5.25 7.31
N LEU A 50 -2.07 4.17 6.65
CA LEU A 50 -2.16 4.11 5.19
C LEU A 50 -3.22 5.09 4.65
N ALA A 51 -4.39 5.19 5.29
CA ALA A 51 -5.43 6.13 4.90
C ALA A 51 -4.93 7.58 4.96
N HIS A 52 -4.22 7.98 6.03
CA HIS A 52 -3.63 9.32 6.13
C HIS A 52 -2.65 9.62 4.98
N LEU A 53 -1.82 8.65 4.60
CA LEU A 53 -0.92 8.80 3.45
C LEU A 53 -1.72 8.96 2.14
N LEU A 54 -2.76 8.15 1.94
CA LEU A 54 -3.61 8.21 0.76
C LEU A 54 -4.39 9.53 0.68
N THR A 55 -4.88 10.06 1.81
CA THR A 55 -5.52 11.37 1.88
C THR A 55 -4.55 12.48 1.45
N TYR A 56 -3.29 12.42 1.91
CA TYR A 56 -2.27 13.38 1.50
C TYR A 56 -2.00 13.30 -0.01
N LEU A 57 -1.80 12.10 -0.56
CA LEU A 57 -1.56 11.91 -2.00
C LEU A 57 -2.76 12.34 -2.85
N LYS A 58 -3.98 12.05 -2.40
CA LYS A 58 -5.21 12.53 -3.03
C LYS A 58 -5.24 14.06 -3.05
N GLY A 59 -4.93 14.73 -1.93
CA GLY A 59 -4.87 16.19 -1.86
C GLY A 59 -3.88 16.78 -2.87
N THR A 60 -2.67 16.22 -2.97
CA THR A 60 -1.69 16.66 -3.99
C THR A 60 -2.22 16.49 -5.41
N ALA A 61 -2.95 15.40 -5.68
CA ALA A 61 -3.48 15.13 -7.01
C ALA A 61 -4.70 16.01 -7.35
N ASP A 62 -5.57 16.27 -6.38
CA ASP A 62 -6.69 17.21 -6.49
C ASP A 62 -6.18 18.63 -6.81
N GLU A 63 -5.13 19.08 -6.11
CA GLU A 63 -4.48 20.38 -6.36
C GLU A 63 -3.87 20.48 -7.76
N TYR A 64 -3.20 19.40 -8.21
CA TYR A 64 -2.58 19.36 -9.54
C TYR A 64 -3.61 19.40 -10.67
N LEU A 65 -4.74 18.70 -10.52
CA LEU A 65 -5.79 18.64 -11.54
C LEU A 65 -6.79 19.79 -11.46
N GLY A 66 -6.92 20.44 -10.30
CA GLY A 66 -7.91 21.48 -10.03
C GLY A 66 -9.32 20.95 -9.71
N ASP A 67 -9.50 19.63 -9.67
CA ASP A 67 -10.78 18.94 -9.44
C ASP A 67 -10.61 17.73 -8.50
N PRO A 68 -11.65 17.40 -7.71
CA PRO A 68 -11.59 16.29 -6.77
C PRO A 68 -11.56 14.92 -7.47
N ILE A 69 -10.56 14.10 -7.14
CA ILE A 69 -10.44 12.73 -7.61
C ILE A 69 -11.22 11.80 -6.69
N ILE A 70 -12.08 10.98 -7.27
CA ILE A 70 -12.94 10.03 -6.52
C ILE A 70 -12.54 8.59 -6.78
N ASN A 71 -12.04 8.28 -7.97
CA ASN A 71 -11.77 6.91 -8.41
C ASN A 71 -10.28 6.67 -8.60
N ALA A 72 -9.79 5.50 -8.18
CA ALA A 72 -8.38 5.15 -8.31
C ALA A 72 -8.17 3.67 -8.68
N VAL A 73 -7.10 3.41 -9.42
CA VAL A 73 -6.49 2.08 -9.54
C VAL A 73 -5.31 2.05 -8.58
N VAL A 74 -5.25 1.03 -7.73
CA VAL A 74 -4.25 0.95 -6.66
C VAL A 74 -3.33 -0.24 -6.91
N ALA A 75 -2.02 0.02 -6.93
CA ALA A 75 -1.02 -1.04 -7.00
C ALA A 75 -0.84 -1.70 -5.62
N VAL A 76 -0.75 -3.02 -5.60
CA VAL A 76 -0.44 -3.81 -4.40
C VAL A 76 0.60 -4.88 -4.72
N PRO A 77 1.37 -5.35 -3.73
CA PRO A 77 2.33 -6.42 -3.95
C PRO A 77 1.66 -7.68 -4.51
N ALA A 78 2.34 -8.37 -5.42
CA ALA A 78 1.78 -9.56 -6.10
C ALA A 78 1.36 -10.67 -5.13
N TYR A 79 2.07 -10.79 -4.00
CA TYR A 79 1.83 -11.81 -2.98
C TYR A 79 0.75 -11.45 -1.95
N PHE A 80 0.12 -10.27 -2.04
CA PHE A 80 -0.93 -9.87 -1.10
C PHE A 80 -2.16 -10.77 -1.20
N GLY A 81 -2.50 -11.41 -0.07
CA GLY A 81 -3.70 -12.22 0.06
C GLY A 81 -4.99 -11.39 0.15
N PRO A 82 -6.17 -12.05 0.11
CA PRO A 82 -7.48 -11.37 0.14
C PRO A 82 -7.67 -10.43 1.33
N GLY A 83 -7.21 -10.82 2.53
CA GLY A 83 -7.34 -10.01 3.75
C GLY A 83 -6.56 -8.69 3.67
N GLN A 84 -5.33 -8.72 3.15
CA GLN A 84 -4.50 -7.51 3.00
C GLN A 84 -5.07 -6.56 1.94
N ARG A 85 -5.63 -7.11 0.85
CA ARG A 85 -6.34 -6.33 -0.17
C ARG A 85 -7.60 -5.68 0.40
N ALA A 86 -8.35 -6.38 1.24
CA ALA A 86 -9.52 -5.82 1.92
C ALA A 86 -9.15 -4.66 2.85
N LEU A 87 -8.10 -4.81 3.66
CA LEU A 87 -7.58 -3.74 4.53
C LEU A 87 -7.04 -2.55 3.73
N THR A 88 -6.38 -2.80 2.60
CA THR A 88 -5.92 -1.75 1.68
C THR A 88 -7.11 -1.00 1.07
N LYS A 89 -8.17 -1.72 0.70
CA LYS A 89 -9.41 -1.11 0.18
C LYS A 89 -10.09 -0.25 1.25
N ASP A 90 -10.14 -0.72 2.50
CA ASP A 90 -10.67 0.05 3.62
C ASP A 90 -9.87 1.34 3.85
N ALA A 91 -8.54 1.28 3.77
CA ALA A 91 -7.69 2.47 3.83
C ALA A 91 -8.00 3.47 2.69
N CYS A 92 -8.23 2.98 1.47
CA CYS A 92 -8.62 3.82 0.33
C CYS A 92 -9.98 4.47 0.55
N ASN A 93 -10.97 3.71 1.02
CA ASN A 93 -12.31 4.23 1.33
C ASN A 93 -12.24 5.32 2.41
N LYS A 94 -11.44 5.13 3.46
CA LYS A 94 -11.19 6.14 4.51
C LYS A 94 -10.53 7.41 3.96
N ALA A 95 -9.74 7.29 2.89
CA ALA A 95 -9.16 8.43 2.18
C ALA A 95 -10.12 9.10 1.18
N GLY A 96 -11.35 8.59 1.02
CA GLY A 96 -12.32 9.09 0.05
C GLY A 96 -12.07 8.63 -1.38
N LEU A 97 -11.33 7.53 -1.57
CA LEU A 97 -11.02 6.95 -2.88
C LEU A 97 -11.81 5.65 -3.09
N ASN A 98 -12.58 5.60 -4.19
CA ASN A 98 -13.19 4.39 -4.70
C ASN A 98 -12.18 3.58 -5.53
N VAL A 99 -11.82 2.40 -5.04
CA VAL A 99 -10.88 1.50 -5.75
C VAL A 99 -11.61 0.78 -6.87
N LEU A 100 -11.32 1.17 -8.12
CA LEU A 100 -11.86 0.52 -9.31
C LEU A 100 -11.25 -0.86 -9.52
N GLN A 101 -9.93 -0.96 -9.34
CA GLN A 101 -9.19 -2.19 -9.55
C GLN A 101 -7.89 -2.19 -8.73
N PHE A 102 -7.53 -3.36 -8.22
CA PHE A 102 -6.18 -3.62 -7.75
C PHE A 102 -5.34 -4.19 -8.89
N VAL A 103 -4.16 -3.62 -9.11
CA VAL A 103 -3.16 -4.14 -10.04
C VAL A 103 -1.96 -4.64 -9.23
N SER A 104 -1.30 -5.71 -9.67
CA SER A 104 -0.03 -6.08 -9.05
C SER A 104 1.06 -5.12 -9.50
N GLU A 105 1.92 -4.69 -8.59
CA GLU A 105 3.08 -3.81 -8.88
C GLU A 105 3.88 -4.24 -10.12
N PRO A 106 4.28 -5.53 -10.30
CA PRO A 106 5.02 -5.93 -11.50
C PRO A 106 4.19 -5.80 -12.78
N VAL A 107 2.87 -5.98 -12.73
CA VAL A 107 2.01 -5.77 -13.91
C VAL A 107 1.88 -4.29 -14.23
N ALA A 108 1.76 -3.43 -13.22
CA ALA A 108 1.78 -1.98 -13.42
C ALA A 108 3.09 -1.52 -14.08
N ALA A 109 4.23 -2.05 -13.62
CA ALA A 109 5.53 -1.82 -14.25
C ALA A 109 5.59 -2.32 -15.69
N ALA A 110 5.02 -3.50 -15.98
CA ALA A 110 4.94 -4.06 -17.34
C ALA A 110 4.15 -3.14 -18.29
N VAL A 111 2.99 -2.66 -17.82
CA VAL A 111 2.13 -1.75 -18.59
C VAL A 111 2.86 -0.44 -18.85
N ALA A 112 3.50 0.14 -17.83
CA ALA A 112 4.28 1.36 -17.97
C ALA A 112 5.43 1.17 -18.99
N TYR A 113 6.18 0.07 -18.90
CA TYR A 113 7.23 -0.25 -19.87
C TYR A 113 6.68 -0.38 -21.29
N GLY A 114 5.58 -1.10 -21.47
CA GLY A 114 4.94 -1.31 -22.78
C GLY A 114 4.44 -0.02 -23.44
N LEU A 115 3.96 0.96 -22.66
CA LEU A 115 3.50 2.25 -23.19
C LEU A 115 4.63 3.11 -23.76
N HIS A 116 5.86 2.94 -23.28
CA HIS A 116 7.02 3.74 -23.71
C HIS A 116 7.77 3.12 -24.90
N LEU A 117 7.49 1.86 -25.24
CA LEU A 117 8.02 1.25 -26.46
C LEU A 117 7.27 1.84 -27.65
N GLN A 118 8.00 2.49 -28.58
CA GLN A 118 7.44 2.84 -29.88
C GLN A 118 6.81 1.58 -30.48
N ARG A 119 5.62 1.71 -31.09
CA ARG A 119 4.75 0.63 -31.57
C ARG A 119 5.49 -0.41 -32.41
N GLU A 120 6.15 -1.33 -31.74
CA GLU A 120 6.83 -2.45 -32.32
C GLU A 120 5.94 -3.66 -32.06
N ASP A 121 5.18 -4.06 -33.08
CA ASP A 121 4.07 -5.03 -33.03
C ASP A 121 4.52 -6.50 -32.82
N HIS A 122 5.69 -6.72 -32.21
CA HIS A 122 6.21 -8.05 -31.95
C HIS A 122 6.10 -8.45 -30.48
N LYS A 123 5.66 -9.68 -30.26
CA LYS A 123 5.60 -10.31 -28.94
C LYS A 123 7.01 -10.33 -28.33
N ARG A 124 7.10 -9.95 -27.06
CA ARG A 124 8.34 -9.96 -26.27
C ARG A 124 8.12 -10.67 -24.96
N ASN A 125 9.12 -11.41 -24.52
CA ASN A 125 9.18 -11.93 -23.17
C ASN A 125 9.91 -10.90 -22.30
N CYS A 126 9.28 -10.50 -21.19
CA CYS A 126 9.84 -9.53 -20.26
C CYS A 126 9.96 -10.15 -18.87
N LEU A 127 11.12 -9.96 -18.24
CA LEU A 127 11.32 -10.28 -16.83
C LEU A 127 11.25 -8.98 -16.03
N ILE A 128 10.37 -8.94 -15.04
CA ILE A 128 10.23 -7.81 -14.14
C ILE A 128 10.74 -8.23 -12.78
N PHE A 129 11.76 -7.52 -12.32
CA PHE A 129 12.36 -7.72 -11.02
C PHE A 129 12.12 -6.46 -10.19
N ASP A 130 11.21 -6.60 -9.22
CA ASP A 130 10.80 -5.51 -8.33
C ASP A 130 11.40 -5.77 -6.93
N LEU A 131 12.42 -4.98 -6.58
CA LEU A 131 13.04 -4.96 -5.24
C LEU A 131 12.69 -3.66 -4.53
N GLY A 132 11.48 -3.63 -3.98
CA GLY A 132 11.02 -2.50 -3.17
C GLY A 132 11.69 -2.48 -1.80
N GLY A 133 11.59 -1.32 -1.12
CA GLY A 133 12.06 -1.20 0.27
C GLY A 133 11.20 -1.95 1.29
N GLY A 134 10.21 -2.73 0.83
CA GLY A 134 9.09 -3.28 1.58
C GLY A 134 8.79 -4.76 1.34
N THR A 135 9.15 -5.24 0.14
CA THR A 135 8.57 -6.36 -0.60
C THR A 135 9.65 -7.29 -1.14
#